data_AF-A0A377C968-F1
#
_entry.id   AF-A0A377C968-F1
#
_cell.length_a   1.000
_cell.length_b   1.000
_cell.length_c   1.000
_cell.angle_alpha   90.00
_cell.angle_beta   90.00
_cell.angle_gamma   90.00
#
_symmetry.space_group_name_H-M   'P 1'
#
loop_
_entity.id
_entity.type
_entity.pdbx_description
1 polymer ?
#
loop_
_entity_poly.entity_id
_entity_poly.type
_entity_poly.pdbx_seq_one_letter_code
_entity_poly.pdbx_strand_id
1 'polypeptide(L)'
;MLETQLSPGGWDIIPGAIYSEDRENNVLFAEAFITTPYVFVMQKAPDSEQTLKKGMKVAIPYYYELHSQLKEMYPEVEWIQVDNASAAFHKVKEGELDALVATQLNSRYMIDHYYPNELYHFLIPGVPNASLSFAFSSRRTGT
;
A
#
# COMPACT_ATOMS: atom_id res chain seq x y z
N MET A 1 -8.85 7.43 9.51
CA MET A 1 -8.04 8.37 8.70
C MET A 1 -8.80 8.81 7.45
N LEU A 2 -9.19 7.92 6.52
CA LEU A 2 -10.00 8.27 5.34
C LEU A 2 -11.42 8.77 5.71
N GLU A 3 -12.16 7.98 6.49
CA GLU A 3 -13.51 8.34 6.95
C GLU A 3 -13.53 9.63 7.78
N THR A 4 -12.51 9.81 8.62
CA THR A 4 -12.32 11.03 9.42
C THR A 4 -12.15 12.25 8.51
N GLN A 5 -11.39 12.13 7.43
CA GLN A 5 -11.19 13.19 6.46
C GLN A 5 -12.48 13.52 5.68
N LEU A 6 -13.31 12.52 5.38
CA LEU A 6 -14.59 12.67 4.65
C LEU A 6 -15.81 12.89 5.57
N SER A 7 -15.56 13.11 6.87
CA SER A 7 -16.61 13.37 7.87
C SER A 7 -17.29 14.73 7.66
N PRO A 8 -18.48 14.98 8.27
CA PRO A 8 -19.16 16.27 8.16
C PRO A 8 -18.25 17.44 8.56
N GLY A 9 -18.08 18.41 7.67
CA GLY A 9 -17.17 19.55 7.86
C GLY A 9 -15.71 19.29 7.45
N GLY A 10 -15.40 18.07 7.00
CA GLY A 10 -14.13 17.68 6.40
C GLY A 10 -14.10 17.88 4.87
N TRP A 11 -13.25 17.11 4.20
CA TRP A 11 -13.09 17.12 2.75
C TRP A 11 -14.29 16.45 2.05
N ASP A 12 -14.69 16.99 0.91
CA ASP A 12 -15.76 16.40 0.10
C ASP A 12 -15.27 15.25 -0.80
N ILE A 13 -13.99 15.30 -1.23
CA ILE A 13 -13.38 14.37 -2.18
C ILE A 13 -11.94 14.06 -1.75
N ILE A 14 -11.56 12.79 -1.88
CA ILE A 14 -10.16 12.34 -1.82
C ILE A 14 -9.79 11.72 -3.19
N PRO A 15 -8.86 12.35 -3.94
CA PRO A 15 -8.64 12.03 -5.35
C PRO A 15 -7.75 10.80 -5.62
N GLY A 16 -7.20 10.18 -4.57
CA GLY A 16 -6.24 9.08 -4.70
C GLY A 16 -6.42 8.04 -3.61
N ALA A 17 -7.65 7.59 -3.40
CA ALA A 17 -7.96 6.54 -2.44
C ALA A 17 -7.83 5.17 -3.10
N ILE A 18 -7.19 4.23 -2.40
CA ILE A 18 -7.26 2.82 -2.80
C ILE A 18 -8.65 2.32 -2.40
N TYR A 19 -9.34 1.75 -3.39
CA TYR A 19 -10.63 1.10 -3.22
C TYR A 19 -10.57 0.03 -2.14
N SER A 20 -11.64 -0.05 -1.36
CA SER A 20 -11.75 -0.93 -0.22
C SER A 20 -13.22 -1.27 -0.02
N GLU A 21 -13.59 -2.53 -0.23
CA GLU A 21 -14.96 -3.01 -0.08
C GLU A 21 -15.43 -2.80 1.37
N ASP A 22 -14.54 -3.03 2.34
CA ASP A 22 -14.84 -2.83 3.77
C ASP A 22 -15.28 -1.40 4.07
N ARG A 23 -14.78 -0.42 3.31
CA ARG A 23 -15.04 1.02 3.50
C ARG A 23 -16.22 1.55 2.71
N GLU A 24 -16.80 0.78 1.80
CA GLU A 24 -17.99 1.21 1.04
C GLU A 24 -19.18 1.53 1.95
N ASN A 25 -19.23 0.93 3.15
CA ASN A 25 -20.28 1.19 4.12
C ASN A 25 -20.33 2.66 4.60
N ASN A 26 -19.19 3.35 4.58
CA ASN A 26 -19.04 4.70 5.13
C ASN A 26 -18.56 5.73 4.09
N VAL A 27 -18.04 5.30 2.95
CA VAL A 27 -17.42 6.13 1.91
C VAL A 27 -17.92 5.68 0.53
N LEU A 28 -18.27 6.62 -0.34
CA LEU A 28 -18.62 6.31 -1.72
C LEU A 28 -17.36 6.33 -2.60
N PHE A 29 -17.17 5.33 -3.45
CA PHE A 29 -16.09 5.31 -4.42
C PHE A 29 -16.63 5.47 -5.84
N ALA A 30 -15.92 6.23 -6.69
CA ALA A 30 -16.15 6.18 -8.13
C ALA A 30 -15.60 4.87 -8.73
N GLU A 31 -15.86 4.66 -10.01
CA GLU A 31 -15.11 3.67 -10.79
C GLU A 31 -13.60 3.97 -10.73
N ALA A 32 -12.80 2.92 -10.61
CA ALA A 32 -11.35 3.04 -10.54
C ALA A 32 -10.79 3.59 -11.86
N PHE A 33 -9.97 4.64 -11.77
CA PHE A 33 -9.35 5.25 -12.95
C PHE A 33 -7.93 4.72 -13.20
N ILE A 34 -7.30 4.10 -12.21
CA ILE A 34 -6.01 3.39 -12.35
C ILE A 34 -6.10 2.05 -11.64
N THR A 35 -5.60 0.99 -12.30
CA THR A 35 -5.29 -0.29 -11.65
C THR A 35 -3.79 -0.53 -11.69
N THR A 36 -3.21 -1.00 -10.58
CA THR A 36 -1.76 -1.22 -10.49
C THR A 36 -1.46 -2.41 -9.58
N PRO A 37 -0.49 -3.28 -9.91
CA PRO A 37 -0.13 -4.40 -9.04
C PRO A 37 0.43 -3.95 -7.70
N TYR A 38 0.38 -4.83 -6.70
CA TYR A 38 1.21 -4.72 -5.51
C TYR A 38 2.58 -5.36 -5.73
N VAL A 39 3.58 -4.80 -5.07
CA VAL A 39 4.98 -5.24 -5.15
C VAL A 39 5.58 -5.28 -3.75
N PHE A 40 6.58 -6.15 -3.57
CA PHE A 40 7.54 -6.00 -2.49
C PHE A 40 8.67 -5.08 -2.95
N VAL A 41 9.06 -4.16 -2.08
CA VAL A 41 10.20 -3.26 -2.25
C VAL A 41 11.26 -3.63 -1.22
N MET A 42 12.51 -3.81 -1.67
CA MET A 42 13.64 -4.25 -0.85
C MET A 42 14.93 -3.51 -1.24
N GLN A 43 15.96 -3.57 -0.39
CA GLN A 43 17.30 -3.07 -0.73
C GLN A 43 17.96 -3.94 -1.80
N LYS A 44 18.48 -3.30 -2.85
CA LYS A 44 19.19 -4.00 -3.93
C LYS A 44 20.49 -4.60 -3.38
N ALA A 45 20.63 -5.93 -3.46
CA ALA A 45 21.87 -6.62 -3.11
C ALA A 45 22.42 -7.39 -4.33
N PRO A 46 23.74 -7.64 -4.40
CA PRO A 46 24.34 -8.38 -5.53
C PRO A 46 23.69 -9.76 -5.76
N ASP A 47 23.29 -10.42 -4.67
CA ASP A 47 22.63 -11.73 -4.66
C ASP A 47 21.20 -11.64 -4.10
N SER A 48 20.53 -10.48 -4.24
CA SER A 48 19.18 -10.31 -3.70
C SER A 48 18.20 -11.18 -4.47
N GLU A 49 17.96 -12.40 -3.97
CA GLU A 49 16.84 -13.24 -4.37
C GLU A 49 15.55 -12.42 -4.30
N GLN A 50 14.69 -12.57 -5.31
CA GLN A 50 13.38 -11.91 -5.36
C GLN A 50 12.37 -12.68 -4.50
N THR A 51 12.70 -12.88 -3.22
CA THR A 51 11.86 -13.60 -2.27
C THR A 51 12.02 -13.04 -0.88
N LEU A 52 10.94 -13.11 -0.10
CA LEU A 52 11.00 -12.91 1.33
C LEU A 52 11.66 -14.10 2.01
N LYS A 53 12.33 -13.84 3.13
CA LYS A 53 12.99 -14.83 3.97
C LYS A 53 12.32 -14.85 5.34
N LYS A 54 12.34 -16.03 5.98
CA LYS A 54 11.83 -16.21 7.34
C LYS A 54 12.44 -15.17 8.30
N GLY A 55 11.59 -14.54 9.10
CA GLY A 55 11.97 -13.56 10.11
C GLY A 55 12.18 -12.13 9.58
N MET A 56 12.02 -11.89 8.28
CA MET A 56 12.09 -10.53 7.73
C MET A 56 10.98 -9.65 8.28
N LYS A 57 11.30 -8.38 8.57
CA LYS A 57 10.36 -7.32 8.94
C LYS A 57 9.77 -6.70 7.68
N VAL A 58 8.51 -7.02 7.42
CA VAL A 58 7.80 -6.58 6.21
C VAL A 58 6.75 -5.56 6.59
N ALA A 59 6.93 -4.33 6.13
CA ALA A 59 5.94 -3.29 6.34
C ALA A 59 4.79 -3.39 5.33
N ILE A 60 3.59 -3.11 5.82
CA ILE A 60 2.40 -2.95 5.00
C ILE A 60 1.60 -1.74 5.48
N PRO A 61 1.23 -0.80 4.60
CA PRO A 61 0.33 0.27 4.98
C PRO A 61 -0.98 -0.28 5.54
N TYR A 62 -1.40 0.16 6.72
CA TYR A 62 -2.57 -0.43 7.42
C TYR A 62 -3.86 -0.33 6.60
N TYR A 63 -3.89 0.57 5.63
CA TYR A 63 -5.04 0.82 4.76
C TYR A 63 -5.09 -0.07 3.53
N TYR A 64 -4.17 -1.02 3.37
CA TYR A 64 -4.24 -2.06 2.33
C TYR A 64 -5.03 -3.26 2.87
N GLU A 65 -6.10 -3.64 2.18
CA GLU A 65 -6.94 -4.79 2.55
C GLU A 65 -6.22 -6.15 2.43
N LEU A 66 -5.03 -6.18 1.82
CA LEU A 66 -4.29 -7.43 1.57
C LEU A 66 -3.57 -7.98 2.80
N HIS A 67 -3.56 -7.27 3.93
CA HIS A 67 -2.78 -7.68 5.10
C HIS A 67 -3.13 -9.09 5.59
N SER A 68 -4.42 -9.44 5.63
CA SER A 68 -4.86 -10.78 6.05
C SER A 68 -4.42 -11.86 5.06
N GLN A 69 -4.64 -11.64 3.76
CA GLN A 69 -4.22 -12.57 2.70
C GLN A 69 -2.70 -12.79 2.71
N LEU A 70 -1.92 -11.71 2.83
CA LEU A 70 -0.46 -11.78 2.85
C LEU A 70 0.09 -12.48 4.09
N LYS A 71 -0.59 -12.36 5.23
CA LYS A 71 -0.26 -13.12 6.45
C LYS A 71 -0.43 -14.62 6.27
N GLU A 72 -1.44 -15.04 5.52
CA GLU A 72 -1.65 -16.46 5.20
C GLU A 72 -0.62 -16.98 4.19
N MET A 73 -0.26 -16.16 3.19
CA MET A 73 0.71 -16.52 2.15
C MET A 73 2.16 -16.55 2.65
N TYR A 74 2.51 -15.65 3.57
CA TYR A 74 3.86 -15.50 4.13
C TYR A 74 3.79 -15.49 5.66
N PRO A 75 3.49 -16.64 6.30
CA PRO A 75 3.32 -16.72 7.75
C PRO A 75 4.65 -16.61 8.51
N GLU A 76 5.79 -16.79 7.82
CA GLU A 76 7.11 -16.80 8.44
C GLU A 76 7.80 -15.44 8.55
N VAL A 77 7.17 -14.37 8.05
CA VAL A 77 7.70 -12.99 8.16
C VAL A 77 7.03 -12.22 9.31
N GLU A 78 7.70 -11.19 9.80
CA GLU A 78 7.18 -10.27 10.79
C GLU A 78 6.46 -9.10 10.09
N TRP A 79 5.12 -9.11 10.11
CA TRP A 79 4.31 -8.07 9.51
C TRP A 79 4.18 -6.83 10.41
N ILE A 80 4.58 -5.67 9.88
CA ILE A 80 4.53 -4.38 10.58
C ILE A 80 3.56 -3.45 9.86
N GLN A 81 2.49 -3.03 10.53
CA GLN A 81 1.59 -2.02 9.97
C GLN A 81 2.19 -0.62 10.07
N VAL A 82 2.10 0.14 8.99
CA VAL A 82 2.61 1.52 8.91
C VAL A 82 1.54 2.48 8.42
N ASP A 83 1.66 3.76 8.81
CA ASP A 83 0.70 4.78 8.41
C ASP A 83 0.94 5.35 7.01
N ASN A 84 2.17 5.24 6.50
CA ASN A 84 2.58 5.88 5.25
C ASN A 84 3.63 5.04 4.52
N ALA A 85 3.30 4.62 3.30
CA ALA A 85 4.22 3.88 2.44
C ALA A 85 5.51 4.68 2.15
N SER A 86 5.42 5.98 1.85
CA SER A 86 6.57 6.84 1.51
C SER A 86 7.60 6.91 2.64
N ALA A 87 7.14 7.00 3.89
CA ALA A 87 8.04 6.94 5.06
C ALA A 87 8.69 5.56 5.22
N ALA A 88 7.96 4.49 4.87
CA ALA A 88 8.47 3.13 4.93
C ALA A 88 9.53 2.83 3.86
N PHE A 89 9.50 3.48 2.68
CA PHE A 89 10.61 3.36 1.71
C PHE A 89 11.95 3.77 2.32
N HIS A 90 11.98 4.88 3.05
CA HIS A 90 13.20 5.34 3.70
C HIS A 90 13.70 4.33 4.74
N LYS A 91 12.79 3.78 5.55
CA LYS A 91 13.11 2.73 6.54
C LYS A 91 13.65 1.45 5.90
N VAL A 92 13.14 1.06 4.72
CA VAL A 92 13.72 -0.06 3.95
C VAL A 92 15.12 0.31 3.48
N LYS A 93 15.34 1.51 2.96
CA LYS A 93 16.67 1.99 2.55
C LYS A 93 17.67 2.01 3.71
N GLU A 94 17.26 2.40 4.91
CA GLU A 94 18.12 2.42 6.10
C GLU A 94 18.30 1.02 6.74
N GLY A 95 17.54 0.01 6.30
CA GLY A 95 17.60 -1.35 6.83
C GLY A 95 16.86 -1.55 8.15
N GLU A 96 16.03 -0.58 8.55
CA GLU A 96 15.11 -0.74 9.69
C GLU A 96 13.97 -1.73 9.38
N LEU A 97 13.61 -1.83 8.10
CA LEU A 97 12.67 -2.78 7.54
C LEU A 97 13.37 -3.58 6.44
N ASP A 98 13.07 -4.87 6.34
CA ASP A 98 13.63 -5.72 5.29
C ASP A 98 12.87 -5.57 3.96
N ALA A 99 11.55 -5.34 4.04
CA ALA A 99 10.72 -5.13 2.87
C ALA A 99 9.52 -4.21 3.15
N LEU A 100 8.93 -3.68 2.07
CA LEU A 100 7.68 -2.92 2.09
C LEU A 100 6.72 -3.44 1.02
N VAL A 101 5.45 -3.61 1.36
CA VAL A 101 4.36 -3.73 0.39
C VAL A 101 3.97 -2.35 -0.11
N ALA A 102 4.06 -2.13 -1.41
CA ALA A 102 3.65 -0.90 -2.08
C ALA A 102 2.88 -1.20 -3.37
N THR A 103 2.22 -0.20 -3.93
CA THR A 103 1.75 -0.29 -5.33
C THR A 103 2.94 -0.15 -6.27
N GLN A 104 2.91 -0.83 -7.42
CA GLN A 104 3.95 -0.74 -8.42
C GLN A 104 4.10 0.70 -8.95
N LEU A 105 2.98 1.43 -9.08
CA LEU A 105 2.99 2.85 -9.43
C LEU A 105 3.82 3.68 -8.45
N ASN A 106 3.56 3.54 -7.14
CA ASN A 106 4.31 4.27 -6.11
C ASN A 106 5.77 3.82 -6.07
N SER A 107 6.01 2.51 -6.14
CA SER A 107 7.35 1.94 -6.14
C SER A 107 8.22 2.47 -7.28
N ARG A 108 7.69 2.53 -8.50
CA ARG A 108 8.46 3.03 -9.65
C ARG A 108 8.84 4.50 -9.45
N TYR A 109 7.88 5.34 -9.07
CA TYR A 109 8.15 6.75 -8.80
C TYR A 109 9.21 6.93 -7.70
N MET A 110 9.07 6.23 -6.57
CA MET A 110 9.99 6.34 -5.44
C MET A 110 11.40 5.84 -5.77
N ILE A 111 11.52 4.71 -6.46
CA ILE A 111 12.82 4.13 -6.85
C ILE A 111 13.49 5.03 -7.90
N ASP A 112 12.77 5.41 -8.96
CA ASP A 112 13.36 6.16 -10.08
C ASP A 112 13.81 7.56 -9.66
N HIS A 113 13.09 8.21 -8.74
CA HIS A 113 13.35 9.60 -8.36
C HIS A 113 14.19 9.77 -7.09
N TYR A 114 14.02 8.90 -6.08
CA TYR A 114 14.65 9.10 -4.77
C TYR A 114 15.67 8.03 -4.38
N TYR A 115 15.52 6.80 -4.86
CA TYR A 115 16.37 5.67 -4.46
C TYR A 115 16.95 4.89 -5.65
N PRO A 116 17.48 5.57 -6.69
CA PRO A 116 17.94 4.89 -7.89
C PRO A 116 19.11 3.98 -7.55
N ASN A 117 19.03 2.71 -7.96
CA ASN A 117 20.01 1.66 -7.67
C ASN A 117 20.16 1.24 -6.20
N GLU A 118 19.43 1.85 -5.26
CA GLU A 118 19.45 1.46 -3.85
C GLU A 118 18.30 0.50 -3.53
N LEU A 119 17.12 0.76 -4.09
CA LEU A 119 15.93 -0.06 -3.90
C LEU A 119 15.53 -0.75 -5.20
N TYR A 120 14.92 -1.92 -5.09
CA TYR A 120 14.30 -2.65 -6.20
C TYR A 120 12.93 -3.17 -5.77
N HIS A 121 12.12 -3.59 -6.74
CA HIS A 121 10.83 -4.19 -6.48
C HIS A 121 10.60 -5.45 -7.29
N PHE A 122 9.72 -6.32 -6.80
CA PHE A 122 9.21 -7.49 -7.52
C PHE A 122 7.72 -7.70 -7.22
N LEU A 123 7.01 -8.27 -8.17
CA LEU A 123 5.57 -8.49 -8.08
C LEU A 123 5.22 -9.46 -6.96
N ILE A 124 4.08 -9.23 -6.31
CA ILE A 124 3.48 -10.21 -5.41
C ILE A 124 2.50 -11.05 -6.24
N PRO A 125 2.78 -12.34 -6.49
CA PRO A 125 1.88 -13.20 -7.26
C PRO A 125 0.65 -13.59 -6.44
N GLY A 126 -0.50 -13.78 -7.10
CA GLY A 126 -1.70 -14.33 -6.44
C GLY A 126 -2.51 -13.34 -5.60
N VAL A 127 -2.21 -12.04 -5.67
CA VAL A 127 -2.99 -10.99 -5.03
C VAL A 127 -3.69 -10.10 -6.07
N PRO A 128 -4.88 -9.54 -5.77
CA PRO A 128 -5.56 -8.61 -6.67
C PRO A 128 -4.78 -7.31 -6.84
N ASN A 129 -4.98 -6.63 -7.97
CA ASN A 129 -4.41 -5.31 -8.19
C ASN A 129 -5.04 -4.26 -7.26
N ALA A 130 -4.27 -3.23 -6.91
CA ALA A 130 -4.78 -2.03 -6.29
C ALA A 130 -5.63 -1.25 -7.31
N SER A 131 -6.82 -0.85 -6.90
CA SER A 131 -7.71 0.02 -7.68
C SER A 131 -7.70 1.42 -7.06
N LEU A 132 -7.18 2.40 -7.78
CA LEU A 132 -7.17 3.80 -7.36
C LEU A 132 -8.44 4.49 -7.87
N SER A 133 -9.16 5.13 -6.95
CA SER A 133 -10.42 5.80 -7.23
C SER A 133 -10.54 7.12 -6.48
N PHE A 134 -11.53 7.92 -6.89
CA PHE A 134 -12.02 9.04 -6.11
C PHE A 134 -12.91 8.50 -4.99
N ALA A 135 -12.65 8.93 -3.76
CA ALA A 135 -13.51 8.67 -2.62
C ALA A 135 -14.29 9.95 -2.26
N PHE A 136 -15.58 9.80 -1.97
CA PHE A 136 -16.51 10.87 -1.65
C PHE A 136 -17.14 10.64 -0.29
N SER A 137 -17.46 11.73 0.40
CA SER A 137 -18.28 11.67 1.61
C SER A 137 -19.63 11.03 1.29
N SER A 138 -20.02 10.01 2.07
CA SER A 138 -21.37 9.42 2.01
C SER A 138 -22.36 10.36 2.69
N ARG A 139 -22.63 11.53 2.07
CA ARG A 139 -23.71 12.38 2.54
C ARG A 139 -25.02 11.62 2.34
N ARG A 140 -25.54 10.99 3.39
CA ARG A 140 -26.97 10.67 3.46
C ARG A 140 -27.71 11.99 3.37
N THR A 141 -28.23 12.30 2.19
CA THR A 141 -29.25 13.33 2.02
C THR A 141 -30.46 12.91 2.85
N GLY A 142 -30.49 13.36 4.10
CA GLY A 142 -31.71 13.35 4.89
C GLY A 142 -32.56 14.52 4.43
N THR A 143 -33.53 14.22 3.56
CA THR A 143 -34.92 14.73 3.46
C THR A 143 -35.46 14.41 2.08
#